data_AF-A0A1E1MR28-F1
#
_entry.id   AF-A0A1E1MR28-F1
#
_cell.length_a   1.000
_cell.length_b   1.000
_cell.length_c   1.000
_cell.angle_alpha   90.00
_cell.angle_beta   90.00
_cell.angle_gamma   90.00
#
_symmetry.space_group_name_H-M   'P 1'
#
loop_
_entity.id
_entity.type
_entity.pdbx_description
1 polymer ?
#
loop_
_entity_poly.entity_id
_entity_poly.type
_entity_poly.pdbx_seq_one_letter_code
_entity_poly.pdbx_strand_id
1 'polypeptide(L)'
;MTKVEIKAIVLTPHDEDLITVVENRTREWHFHIYFLTQSPVETAAALELRDAVLRLRRDGAFVAVPLFRVNKSPIGPHPAGSYQIWVPDTSFSDVYFYLASNRGNLSILVHPLTSDQRRDHDQRAGWLGKPWPVYLDDLPREGPVPFQYEELGLGYSAPPKNEESYEKRRRRGAVIEAILSLDPEAAPAPRD
;
A
#
# COMPACT_ATOMS: atom_id res chain seq x y z
N MET A 1 35.16 -31.05 -2.87
CA MET A 1 34.61 -29.67 -2.93
C MET A 1 33.71 -29.60 -4.14
N THR A 2 32.41 -29.73 -3.94
CA THR A 2 31.41 -29.73 -5.02
C THR A 2 31.13 -28.28 -5.39
N LYS A 3 31.47 -27.88 -6.62
CA LYS A 3 31.11 -26.56 -7.16
C LYS A 3 29.59 -26.48 -7.23
N VAL A 4 29.00 -25.60 -6.43
CA VAL A 4 27.60 -25.22 -6.57
C VAL A 4 27.51 -24.35 -7.81
N GLU A 5 26.96 -24.89 -8.89
CA GLU A 5 26.53 -24.11 -10.04
C GLU A 5 25.36 -23.23 -9.60
N ILE A 6 25.61 -21.94 -9.46
CA ILE A 6 24.55 -20.95 -9.33
C ILE A 6 23.92 -20.84 -10.71
N LYS A 7 22.84 -21.59 -10.95
CA LYS A 7 21.94 -21.27 -12.06
C LYS A 7 21.40 -19.88 -11.79
N ALA A 8 21.81 -18.92 -12.63
CA ALA A 8 21.11 -17.65 -12.71
C ALA A 8 19.62 -17.97 -12.84
N ILE A 9 18.83 -17.46 -11.91
CA ILE A 9 17.38 -17.47 -12.04
C ILE A 9 17.14 -16.58 -13.26
N VAL A 10 16.86 -17.20 -14.40
CA VAL A 10 16.32 -16.50 -15.56
C VAL A 10 14.92 -16.12 -15.14
N LEU A 11 14.79 -14.91 -14.59
CA LEU A 11 13.51 -14.27 -14.42
C LEU A 11 12.88 -14.25 -15.82
N THR A 12 11.71 -14.88 -15.95
CA THR A 12 10.85 -14.79 -17.15
C THR A 12 10.71 -13.33 -17.56
N PRO A 13 10.46 -12.99 -18.84
CA PRO A 13 10.30 -11.60 -19.25
C PRO A 13 9.24 -11.00 -18.35
N HIS A 14 9.67 -10.16 -17.42
CA HIS A 14 8.73 -9.58 -16.50
C HIS A 14 7.90 -8.60 -17.31
N ASP A 15 6.64 -8.52 -16.94
CA ASP A 15 5.68 -7.47 -17.28
C ASP A 15 6.17 -6.09 -16.76
N GLU A 16 7.40 -5.71 -17.14
CA GLU A 16 8.20 -4.56 -16.67
C GLU A 16 8.10 -3.35 -17.62
N ASP A 17 7.44 -3.49 -18.77
CA ASP A 17 7.27 -2.37 -19.67
C ASP A 17 6.35 -1.30 -19.06
N LEU A 18 6.54 -0.06 -19.50
CA LEU A 18 5.81 1.10 -18.98
C LEU A 18 4.30 0.93 -18.98
N ILE A 19 3.72 0.35 -20.03
CA ILE A 19 2.27 0.24 -20.16
C ILE A 19 1.79 -0.77 -19.14
N THR A 20 2.37 -1.96 -19.14
CA THR A 20 1.94 -3.05 -18.26
C THR A 20 2.05 -2.67 -16.78
N VAL A 21 3.16 -2.05 -16.37
CA VAL A 21 3.35 -1.60 -14.98
C VAL A 21 2.32 -0.53 -14.59
N VAL A 22 2.02 0.42 -15.48
CA VAL A 22 1.08 1.51 -15.20
C VAL A 22 -0.37 1.00 -15.15
N GLU A 23 -0.74 0.07 -16.03
CA GLU A 23 -2.09 -0.50 -16.11
C GLU A 23 -2.37 -1.47 -14.95
N ASN A 24 -1.39 -2.30 -14.57
CA ASN A 24 -1.55 -3.33 -13.54
C ASN A 24 -1.37 -2.83 -12.10
N ARG A 25 -1.09 -1.53 -11.89
CA ARG A 25 -0.89 -0.99 -10.54
C ARG A 25 -2.15 -1.14 -9.69
N THR A 26 -1.97 -1.50 -8.41
CA THR A 26 -3.08 -1.52 -7.44
C THR A 26 -3.61 -0.12 -7.19
N ARG A 27 -4.94 0.02 -7.21
CA ARG A 27 -5.61 1.32 -7.07
C ARG A 27 -6.12 1.62 -5.67
N GLU A 28 -6.22 0.62 -4.81
CA GLU A 28 -6.77 0.76 -3.47
C GLU A 28 -5.94 -0.04 -2.47
N TRP A 29 -5.83 0.50 -1.26
CA TRP A 29 -4.97 -0.01 -0.20
C TRP A 29 -5.69 0.05 1.13
N HIS A 30 -5.37 -0.92 2.01
CA HIS A 30 -5.79 -0.89 3.40
C HIS A 30 -4.59 -0.67 4.32
N PHE A 31 -4.83 0.14 5.33
CA PHE A 31 -3.95 0.33 6.47
C PHE A 31 -4.69 -0.16 7.72
N HIS A 32 -4.19 -1.23 8.33
CA HIS A 32 -4.74 -1.76 9.58
C HIS A 32 -3.85 -1.36 10.75
N ILE A 33 -4.36 -0.47 11.60
CA ILE A 33 -3.66 0.00 12.78
C ILE A 33 -3.92 -1.00 13.89
N TYR A 34 -2.85 -1.53 14.49
CA TYR A 34 -2.90 -2.51 15.57
C TYR A 34 -2.53 -1.90 16.92
N PHE A 35 -3.20 -2.37 17.96
CA PHE A 35 -2.95 -2.01 19.34
C PHE A 35 -3.24 -3.19 20.27
N LEU A 36 -2.49 -3.27 21.37
CA LEU A 36 -2.77 -4.19 22.48
C LEU A 36 -3.98 -3.69 23.27
N THR A 37 -5.04 -4.48 23.30
CA THR A 37 -6.29 -4.13 24.00
C THR A 37 -6.12 -4.09 25.53
N GLN A 38 -5.09 -4.77 26.06
CA GLN A 38 -4.70 -4.70 27.47
C GLN A 38 -3.98 -3.41 27.83
N SER A 39 -3.58 -2.60 26.84
CA SER A 39 -2.91 -1.31 27.03
C SER A 39 -3.90 -0.18 26.76
N PRO A 40 -4.42 0.49 27.82
CA PRO A 40 -5.26 1.67 27.64
C PRO A 40 -4.54 2.80 26.90
N VAL A 41 -3.21 2.89 27.06
CA VAL A 41 -2.37 3.89 26.39
C VAL A 41 -2.33 3.64 24.89
N GLU A 42 -2.09 2.41 24.43
CA GLU A 42 -2.10 2.10 23.00
C GLU A 42 -3.50 2.24 22.41
N THR A 43 -4.54 1.82 23.15
CA THR A 43 -5.92 1.98 22.70
C THR A 43 -6.26 3.47 22.51
N ALA A 44 -5.89 4.34 23.46
CA ALA A 44 -6.08 5.77 23.36
C ALA A 44 -5.30 6.36 22.17
N ALA A 45 -4.03 6.00 22.01
CA ALA A 45 -3.20 6.47 20.89
C ALA A 45 -3.76 6.04 19.54
N ALA A 46 -4.29 4.81 19.43
CA ALA A 46 -4.88 4.30 18.20
C ALA A 46 -6.14 5.09 17.81
N LEU A 47 -6.99 5.41 18.79
CA LEU A 47 -8.19 6.22 18.56
C LEU A 47 -7.86 7.68 18.27
N GLU A 48 -6.87 8.26 18.95
CA GLU A 48 -6.41 9.62 18.67
C GLU A 48 -5.84 9.76 17.25
N LEU A 49 -5.03 8.79 16.82
CA LEU A 49 -4.51 8.74 15.45
C LEU A 49 -5.64 8.64 14.42
N ARG A 50 -6.67 7.83 14.70
CA ARG A 50 -7.87 7.72 13.85
C ARG A 50 -8.60 9.06 13.73
N ASP A 51 -8.80 9.75 14.85
CA ASP A 51 -9.46 11.05 14.86
C ASP A 51 -8.62 12.11 14.13
N ALA A 52 -7.29 12.03 14.21
CA ALA A 52 -6.40 12.90 13.46
C ALA A 52 -6.51 12.68 11.94
N VAL A 53 -6.55 11.42 11.48
CA VAL A 53 -6.81 11.08 10.08
C VAL A 53 -8.16 11.64 9.62
N LEU A 54 -9.20 11.52 10.43
CA LEU A 54 -10.53 12.06 10.10
C LEU A 54 -10.54 13.59 9.99
N ARG A 55 -9.84 14.30 10.88
CA ARG A 55 -9.67 15.75 10.80
C ARG A 55 -8.90 16.16 9.54
N LEU A 56 -7.78 15.49 9.26
CA LEU A 56 -6.95 15.77 8.08
C LEU A 56 -7.68 15.50 6.77
N ARG A 57 -8.48 14.42 6.69
CA ARG A 57 -9.38 14.19 5.57
C ARG A 57 -10.38 15.32 5.39
N ARG A 58 -11.06 15.72 6.47
CA ARG A 58 -12.03 16.83 6.45
C ARG A 58 -11.37 18.12 5.92
N ASP A 59 -10.13 18.36 6.33
CA ASP A 59 -9.37 19.57 6.00
C ASP A 59 -8.67 19.47 4.63
N GLY A 60 -8.82 18.36 3.91
CA GLY A 60 -8.35 18.19 2.53
C GLY A 60 -6.88 17.80 2.38
N ALA A 61 -6.23 17.31 3.45
CA ALA A 61 -4.83 16.90 3.38
C ALA A 61 -4.61 15.65 2.51
N PHE A 62 -5.57 14.72 2.50
CA PHE A 62 -5.56 13.48 1.72
C PHE A 62 -6.94 12.81 1.78
N VAL A 63 -7.15 11.79 0.95
CA VAL A 63 -8.32 10.91 1.04
C VAL A 63 -7.95 9.65 1.81
N ALA A 64 -8.64 9.41 2.93
CA ALA A 64 -8.48 8.22 3.76
C ALA A 64 -9.82 7.92 4.45
N VAL A 65 -10.31 6.69 4.44
CA VAL A 65 -11.60 6.33 5.03
C VAL A 65 -11.43 5.28 6.13
N PRO A 66 -11.28 5.71 7.40
CA PRO A 66 -11.34 4.80 8.53
C PRO A 66 -12.72 4.16 8.64
N LEU A 67 -12.78 2.83 8.77
CA LEU A 67 -14.04 2.14 9.07
C LEU A 67 -14.59 2.61 10.42
N PHE A 68 -15.92 2.63 10.55
CA PHE A 68 -16.58 3.02 11.80
C PHE A 68 -16.22 2.05 12.95
N ARG A 69 -16.17 0.74 12.64
CA ARG A 69 -15.86 -0.31 13.60
C ARG A 69 -14.40 -0.24 14.04
N VAL A 70 -14.19 -0.27 15.35
CA VAL A 70 -12.90 -0.57 15.98
C VAL A 70 -13.01 -1.95 16.59
N ASN A 71 -12.16 -2.87 16.15
CA ASN A 71 -12.08 -4.23 16.68
C ASN A 71 -11.44 -4.16 18.07
N LYS A 72 -12.14 -4.61 19.11
CA LYS A 72 -11.64 -4.69 20.50
C LYS A 72 -11.14 -6.08 20.89
N SER A 73 -11.04 -6.96 19.90
CA SER A 73 -10.60 -8.35 19.98
C SER A 73 -10.13 -8.76 18.57
N PRO A 74 -9.45 -9.92 18.42
CA PRO A 74 -9.14 -10.45 17.09
C PRO A 74 -10.41 -10.63 16.25
N ILE A 75 -10.38 -10.22 14.98
CA ILE A 75 -11.49 -10.34 14.02
C ILE A 75 -10.91 -10.61 12.63
N GLY A 76 -11.38 -11.67 11.97
CA GLY A 76 -10.89 -12.10 10.67
C GLY A 76 -9.38 -12.41 10.72
N PRO A 77 -8.56 -11.89 9.78
CA PRO A 77 -7.13 -12.18 9.75
C PRO A 77 -6.34 -11.40 10.82
N HIS A 78 -6.97 -10.46 11.53
CA HIS A 78 -6.28 -9.53 12.42
C HIS A 78 -6.19 -10.07 13.86
N PRO A 79 -4.97 -10.31 14.38
CA PRO A 79 -4.75 -11.02 15.66
C PRO A 79 -4.96 -10.19 16.94
N ALA A 80 -5.38 -8.93 16.84
CA ALA A 80 -5.41 -8.00 17.98
C ALA A 80 -6.52 -6.97 17.84
N GLY A 81 -6.53 -5.99 18.76
CA GLY A 81 -7.30 -4.77 18.56
C GLY A 81 -6.83 -4.07 17.29
N SER A 82 -7.77 -3.69 16.43
CA SER A 82 -7.44 -3.03 15.17
C SER A 82 -8.56 -2.17 14.60
N TYR A 83 -8.20 -1.27 13.69
CA TYR A 83 -9.16 -0.69 12.75
C TYR A 83 -8.51 -0.50 11.39
N GLN A 84 -9.35 -0.50 10.35
CA GLN A 84 -8.94 -0.36 8.96
C GLN A 84 -9.12 1.08 8.49
N ILE A 85 -8.22 1.54 7.62
CA ILE A 85 -8.36 2.73 6.80
C ILE A 85 -8.24 2.32 5.34
N TRP A 86 -9.25 2.63 4.52
CA TRP A 86 -9.16 2.53 3.07
C TRP A 86 -8.51 3.78 2.47
N VAL A 87 -7.64 3.61 1.48
CA VAL A 87 -6.89 4.69 0.83
C VAL A 87 -6.79 4.42 -0.68
N PRO A 88 -7.16 5.38 -1.55
CA PRO A 88 -6.92 5.27 -2.99
C PRO A 88 -5.46 5.53 -3.32
N ASP A 89 -4.96 4.99 -4.44
CA ASP A 89 -3.58 5.14 -4.91
C ASP A 89 -3.11 6.60 -4.97
N THR A 90 -4.00 7.51 -5.38
CA THR A 90 -3.75 8.95 -5.45
C THR A 90 -3.48 9.61 -4.10
N SER A 91 -3.84 9.01 -2.98
CA SER A 91 -3.57 9.50 -1.61
C SER A 91 -2.63 8.59 -0.83
N PHE A 92 -2.13 7.50 -1.43
CA PHE A 92 -1.31 6.51 -0.73
C PHE A 92 -0.09 7.14 -0.07
N SER A 93 0.68 7.93 -0.83
CA SER A 93 1.93 8.51 -0.34
C SER A 93 1.71 9.47 0.84
N ASP A 94 0.73 10.38 0.75
CA ASP A 94 0.43 11.35 1.81
C ASP A 94 -0.02 10.65 3.11
N VAL A 95 -0.89 9.65 2.99
CA VAL A 95 -1.34 8.86 4.16
C VAL A 95 -0.18 8.05 4.74
N TYR A 96 0.63 7.41 3.90
CA TYR A 96 1.80 6.65 4.34
C TYR A 96 2.78 7.56 5.08
N PHE A 97 3.13 8.73 4.54
CA PHE A 97 4.05 9.67 5.18
C PHE A 97 3.55 10.14 6.54
N TYR A 98 2.27 10.49 6.61
CA TYR A 98 1.64 10.91 7.85
C TYR A 98 1.69 9.79 8.90
N LEU A 99 1.22 8.58 8.55
CA LEU A 99 1.19 7.46 9.48
C LEU A 99 2.60 7.01 9.90
N ALA A 100 3.55 6.96 8.97
CA ALA A 100 4.94 6.62 9.28
C ALA A 100 5.56 7.57 10.31
N SER A 101 5.21 8.87 10.22
CA SER A 101 5.75 9.91 11.11
C SER A 101 4.99 10.03 12.43
N ASN A 102 3.70 9.69 12.48
CA ASN A 102 2.81 10.01 13.60
C ASN A 102 2.24 8.79 14.35
N ARG A 103 2.49 7.56 13.91
CA ARG A 103 1.93 6.35 14.54
C ARG A 103 2.44 6.06 15.97
N GLY A 104 3.48 6.75 16.42
CA GLY A 104 4.18 6.43 17.67
C GLY A 104 4.63 4.96 17.69
N ASN A 105 4.17 4.21 18.69
CA ASN A 105 4.52 2.79 18.86
C ASN A 105 3.53 1.82 18.20
N LEU A 106 2.44 2.30 17.60
CA LEU A 106 1.42 1.45 16.96
C LEU A 106 1.99 0.77 15.71
N SER A 107 1.60 -0.48 15.48
CA SER A 107 2.01 -1.21 14.27
C SER A 107 0.93 -1.09 13.21
N ILE A 108 1.30 -0.96 11.93
CA ILE A 108 0.34 -0.78 10.84
C ILE A 108 0.66 -1.77 9.72
N LEU A 109 -0.27 -2.69 9.45
CA LEU A 109 -0.25 -3.53 8.25
C LEU A 109 -0.73 -2.70 7.07
N VAL A 110 0.04 -2.67 5.99
CA VAL A 110 -0.30 -1.96 4.75
C VAL A 110 -0.38 -3.00 3.64
N HIS A 111 -1.51 -3.14 2.97
CA HIS A 111 -1.63 -4.10 1.88
C HIS A 111 -2.52 -3.59 0.74
N PRO A 112 -2.30 -4.06 -0.50
CA PRO A 112 -3.14 -3.74 -1.64
C PRO A 112 -4.50 -4.44 -1.56
N LEU A 113 -5.46 -3.98 -2.37
CA LEU A 113 -6.78 -4.59 -2.54
C LEU A 113 -6.87 -5.21 -3.92
N THR A 114 -6.66 -6.51 -4.05
CA THR A 114 -6.78 -7.25 -5.31
C THR A 114 -7.79 -8.39 -5.19
N SER A 115 -7.93 -9.18 -6.25
CA SER A 115 -8.72 -10.42 -6.25
C SER A 115 -8.11 -11.53 -5.38
N ASP A 116 -6.85 -11.44 -4.98
CA ASP A 116 -6.14 -12.44 -4.17
C ASP A 116 -5.83 -11.87 -2.78
N GLN A 117 -6.85 -11.90 -1.92
CA GLN A 117 -6.76 -11.31 -0.57
C GLN A 117 -5.71 -11.99 0.29
N ARG A 118 -5.55 -13.32 0.18
CA ARG A 118 -4.53 -14.03 0.95
C ARG A 118 -3.13 -13.55 0.57
N ARG A 119 -2.83 -13.42 -0.73
CA ARG A 119 -1.53 -12.92 -1.18
C ARG A 119 -1.33 -11.44 -0.84
N ASP A 120 -2.40 -10.65 -0.83
CA ASP A 120 -2.36 -9.25 -0.40
C ASP A 120 -1.89 -9.11 1.05
N HIS A 121 -2.43 -9.92 1.95
CA HIS A 121 -2.10 -9.90 3.39
C HIS A 121 -0.77 -10.59 3.75
N ASP A 122 -0.24 -11.42 2.84
CA ASP A 122 0.95 -12.24 3.05
C ASP A 122 2.17 -11.64 2.32
N GLN A 123 2.21 -11.81 1.00
CA GLN A 123 3.40 -11.55 0.20
C GLN A 123 3.50 -10.09 -0.29
N ARG A 124 2.37 -9.40 -0.44
CA ARG A 124 2.32 -8.01 -0.92
C ARG A 124 2.20 -7.01 0.23
N ALA A 125 2.06 -7.50 1.46
CA ALA A 125 1.91 -6.67 2.63
C ALA A 125 3.25 -6.02 3.03
N GLY A 126 3.17 -4.77 3.48
CA GLY A 126 4.22 -4.06 4.19
C GLY A 126 3.81 -3.74 5.62
N TRP A 127 4.77 -3.35 6.44
CA TRP A 127 4.53 -2.95 7.82
C TRP A 127 5.20 -1.63 8.16
N LEU A 128 4.47 -0.76 8.86
CA LEU A 128 5.04 0.33 9.65
C LEU A 128 5.13 -0.12 11.10
N GLY A 129 6.34 -0.17 11.65
CA GLY A 129 6.58 -0.69 13.01
C GLY A 129 6.79 -2.20 13.01
N LYS A 130 6.41 -2.86 14.11
CA LYS A 130 6.67 -4.29 14.31
C LYS A 130 5.59 -5.13 13.61
N PRO A 131 5.95 -6.09 12.74
CA PRO A 131 4.97 -7.00 12.15
C PRO A 131 4.24 -7.85 13.18
N TRP A 132 2.97 -8.14 12.92
CA TRP A 132 2.14 -9.06 13.71
C TRP A 132 1.84 -10.34 12.92
N PRO A 133 1.60 -11.48 13.59
CA PRO A 133 1.20 -12.71 12.91
C PRO A 133 -0.24 -12.60 12.39
N VAL A 134 -0.40 -12.34 11.09
CA VAL A 134 -1.69 -12.30 10.41
C VAL A 134 -2.21 -13.73 10.23
N TYR A 135 -3.47 -13.98 10.57
CA TYR A 135 -4.10 -15.28 10.38
C TYR A 135 -4.60 -15.42 8.93
N LEU A 136 -3.84 -16.16 8.12
CA LEU A 136 -4.02 -16.21 6.66
C LEU A 136 -5.02 -17.27 6.18
N ASP A 137 -5.37 -18.25 7.02
CA ASP A 137 -6.13 -19.43 6.57
C ASP A 137 -7.60 -19.11 6.25
N ASP A 138 -8.13 -18.04 6.84
CA ASP A 138 -9.50 -17.56 6.59
C ASP A 138 -9.60 -16.65 5.35
N LEU A 139 -8.48 -16.35 4.67
CA LEU A 139 -8.48 -15.44 3.53
C LEU A 139 -8.65 -16.19 2.19
N PRO A 140 -9.54 -15.71 1.31
CA PRO A 140 -9.69 -16.28 -0.01
C PRO A 140 -8.43 -16.02 -0.86
N ARG A 141 -8.07 -17.00 -1.69
CA ARG A 141 -6.98 -16.89 -2.68
C ARG A 141 -7.46 -16.28 -4.00
N GLU A 142 -8.76 -16.31 -4.25
CA GLU A 142 -9.40 -15.75 -5.44
C GLU A 142 -10.77 -15.19 -5.07
N GLY A 143 -11.17 -14.10 -5.73
CA GLY A 143 -12.44 -13.44 -5.51
C GLY A 143 -12.57 -12.17 -6.37
N PRO A 144 -13.70 -11.46 -6.26
CA PRO A 144 -13.82 -10.15 -6.88
C PRO A 144 -12.83 -9.17 -6.22
N VAL A 145 -12.34 -8.19 -7.00
CA VAL A 145 -11.65 -7.03 -6.44
C VAL A 145 -12.60 -6.36 -5.43
N PRO A 146 -12.17 -6.10 -4.18
CA PRO A 146 -13.04 -5.55 -3.16
C PRO A 146 -13.20 -4.03 -3.35
N PHE A 147 -13.97 -3.62 -4.36
CA PHE A 147 -14.30 -2.22 -4.61
C PHE A 147 -14.97 -1.57 -3.38
N GLN A 148 -14.45 -0.42 -2.92
CA GLN A 148 -15.03 0.35 -1.82
C GLN A 148 -15.14 1.85 -2.17
N TYR A 149 -16.21 2.50 -1.70
CA TYR A 149 -16.43 3.94 -1.83
C TYR A 149 -16.50 4.46 -3.29
N GLU A 150 -17.24 3.76 -4.14
CA GLU A 150 -17.43 4.09 -5.56
C GLU A 150 -17.89 5.55 -5.76
N GLU A 151 -18.71 6.07 -4.85
CA GLU A 151 -19.23 7.43 -4.87
C GLU A 151 -18.15 8.53 -4.85
N LEU A 152 -16.91 8.19 -4.46
CA LEU A 152 -15.78 9.12 -4.48
C LEU A 152 -15.13 9.23 -5.87
N GLY A 153 -15.35 8.27 -6.78
CA GLY A 153 -14.73 8.27 -8.10
C GLY A 153 -13.20 8.20 -8.07
N LEU A 154 -12.65 7.50 -7.07
CA LEU A 154 -11.22 7.31 -6.82
C LEU A 154 -10.88 5.82 -6.83
N GLY A 155 -9.59 5.49 -6.75
CA GLY A 155 -9.15 4.10 -6.74
C GLY A 155 -9.58 3.38 -8.01
N TYR A 156 -10.20 2.21 -7.89
CA TYR A 156 -10.66 1.46 -9.04
C TYR A 156 -11.84 2.12 -9.78
N SER A 157 -12.53 3.08 -9.15
CA SER A 157 -13.62 3.87 -9.74
C SER A 157 -13.13 5.15 -10.44
N ALA A 158 -11.81 5.40 -10.51
CA ALA A 158 -11.27 6.59 -11.15
C ALA A 158 -11.51 6.57 -12.68
N PRO A 159 -12.01 7.68 -13.26
CA PRO A 159 -12.29 7.71 -14.70
C PRO A 159 -10.98 7.76 -15.51
N PRO A 160 -10.91 7.10 -16.68
CA PRO A 160 -9.67 7.02 -17.49
C PRO A 160 -9.07 8.38 -17.86
N LYS A 161 -9.88 9.43 -17.97
CA LYS A 161 -9.43 10.80 -18.25
C LYS A 161 -8.52 11.39 -17.16
N ASN A 162 -8.52 10.82 -15.95
CA ASN A 162 -7.65 11.22 -14.86
C ASN A 162 -6.25 10.57 -14.97
N GLU A 163 -6.06 9.59 -15.87
CA GLU A 163 -4.77 8.97 -16.10
C GLU A 163 -3.82 9.88 -16.88
N GLU A 164 -2.57 9.89 -16.45
CA GLU A 164 -1.50 10.51 -17.21
C GLU A 164 -1.13 9.66 -18.43
N SER A 165 -1.08 10.29 -19.61
CA SER A 165 -0.76 9.61 -20.86
C SER A 165 0.64 9.00 -20.88
N TYR A 166 0.79 7.89 -21.60
CA TYR A 166 2.09 7.22 -21.75
C TYR A 166 3.15 8.10 -22.42
N GLU A 167 2.75 8.97 -23.36
CA GLU A 167 3.68 9.93 -23.96
C GLU A 167 4.24 10.90 -22.92
N LYS A 168 3.38 11.45 -22.06
CA LYS A 168 3.81 12.37 -21.00
C LYS A 168 4.71 11.67 -19.98
N ARG A 169 4.40 10.41 -19.63
CA ARG A 169 5.26 9.57 -18.76
C ARG A 169 6.63 9.34 -19.37
N ARG A 170 6.71 8.96 -20.65
CA ARG A 170 7.99 8.76 -21.37
C ARG A 170 8.79 10.06 -21.43
N ARG A 171 8.15 11.18 -21.72
CA ARG A 171 8.80 12.49 -21.74
C ARG A 171 9.40 12.85 -20.39
N ARG A 172 8.68 12.62 -19.29
CA ARG A 172 9.21 12.81 -17.93
C ARG A 172 10.42 11.90 -17.68
N GLY A 173 10.33 10.63 -18.04
CA GLY A 173 11.44 9.68 -17.94
C GLY A 173 12.69 10.16 -18.67
N ALA A 174 12.55 10.58 -19.94
CA ALA A 174 13.66 11.09 -20.73
C ALA A 174 14.32 12.34 -20.12
N VAL A 175 13.54 13.24 -19.52
CA VAL A 175 14.08 14.41 -18.80
C VAL A 175 14.87 13.98 -17.56
N ILE A 176 14.37 13.01 -16.79
CA ILE A 176 15.08 12.48 -15.62
C ILE A 176 16.40 11.84 -16.04
N GLU A 177 16.40 10.96 -17.05
CA GLU A 177 17.62 10.31 -17.54
C GLU A 177 18.64 11.31 -18.08
N ALA A 178 18.20 12.38 -18.75
CA ALA A 178 19.10 13.45 -19.20
C ALA A 178 19.81 14.13 -18.02
N ILE A 179 19.10 14.37 -16.91
CA ILE A 179 19.68 14.95 -15.69
C ILE A 179 20.64 13.93 -15.02
N LEU A 180 20.18 12.70 -14.81
CA LEU A 180 20.95 11.65 -14.12
C LEU A 180 22.18 11.21 -14.90
N SER A 181 22.19 11.36 -16.24
CA SER A 181 23.39 11.08 -17.05
C SER A 181 24.61 11.93 -16.69
N LEU A 182 24.40 13.04 -15.99
CA LEU A 182 25.45 13.94 -15.51
C LEU A 182 25.87 13.66 -14.06
N ASP A 183 25.14 12.78 -13.35
CA ASP A 183 25.40 12.44 -11.96
C ASP A 183 26.22 11.14 -11.88
N PRO A 184 27.49 11.19 -11.41
CA PRO A 184 28.34 10.02 -11.33
C PRO A 184 27.90 9.00 -10.25
N GLU A 185 27.03 9.39 -9.31
CA GLU A 185 26.47 8.48 -8.29
C GLU A 185 25.19 7.79 -8.76
N ALA A 186 24.54 8.31 -9.80
CA ALA A 186 23.35 7.70 -10.38
C ALA A 186 23.75 6.53 -11.29
N ALA A 187 23.17 5.35 -11.03
CA ALA A 187 23.35 4.20 -11.92
C ALA A 187 22.73 4.53 -13.30
N PRO A 188 23.46 4.36 -14.42
CA PRO A 188 22.90 4.64 -15.74
C PRO A 188 21.79 3.63 -16.05
N ALA A 189 20.71 4.09 -16.69
CA ALA A 189 19.71 3.19 -17.23
C ALA A 189 20.34 2.18 -18.21
N PRO A 190 19.89 0.90 -18.22
CA PRO A 190 20.31 -0.07 -19.22
C PRO A 190 20.07 0.44 -20.64
N ARG A 191 20.97 0.12 -21.56
CA ARG A 191 20.76 0.30 -22.99
C ARG A 191 20.18 -1.01 -23.52
N ASP A 192 19.08 -0.92 -24.24
CA ASP A 192 18.52 -2.03 -25.01
C ASP A 192 19.48 -2.52 -26.11
#